data_AF-A0A075G8Z4-F1
#
_entry.id   AF-A0A075G8Z4-F1
#
_cell.length_a   1.000
_cell.length_b   1.000
_cell.length_c   1.000
_cell.angle_alpha   90.00
_cell.angle_beta   90.00
_cell.angle_gamma   90.00
#
_symmetry.space_group_name_H-M   'P 1'
#
loop_
_entity.id
_entity.type
_entity.pdbx_description
1 polymer ?
#
loop_
_entity_poly.entity_id
_entity_poly.type
_entity_poly.pdbx_seq_one_letter_code
_entity_poly.pdbx_strand_id
1 'polypeptide(L)' 'MKSELIENRLIIWNTSDSKKLFNNGYYGKPIGISKPKHDEIDVPLILDLIEGYYLMLKSKIKIFRNKKRLQKMKC' A
#
# COMPACT_ATOMS: atom_id res chain seq x y z
N MET A 1 -8.69 -0.63 -0.42
CA MET A 1 -7.74 0.28 -1.11
C MET A 1 -7.13 -0.42 -2.31
N LYS A 2 -6.70 0.32 -3.35
CA LYS A 2 -6.05 -0.24 -4.55
C LYS A 2 -4.53 -0.09 -4.43
N SER A 3 -3.79 -1.16 -4.68
CA SER A 3 -2.33 -1.13 -4.79
C SER A 3 -1.87 -1.65 -6.15
N GLU A 4 -0.77 -1.12 -6.64
CA GLU A 4 -0.12 -1.58 -7.87
C GLU A 4 1.24 -2.22 -7.57
N LEU A 5 1.45 -3.43 -8.07
CA LEU A 5 2.71 -4.15 -8.01
C LEU A 5 3.62 -3.68 -9.15
N ILE A 6 4.68 -2.97 -8.79
CA ILE A 6 5.74 -2.53 -9.69
C ILE A 6 7.04 -3.16 -9.17
N GLU A 7 7.65 -3.98 -10.01
CA GLU A 7 8.81 -4.81 -9.65
C GLU A 7 8.56 -5.63 -8.36
N ASN A 8 9.18 -5.24 -7.26
CA ASN A 8 9.10 -5.88 -5.95
C ASN A 8 8.44 -5.00 -4.87
N ARG A 9 7.75 -3.92 -5.27
CA ARG A 9 7.06 -2.99 -4.36
C ARG A 9 5.59 -2.88 -4.71
N LEU A 10 4.78 -2.62 -3.69
CA LEU A 10 3.38 -2.24 -3.89
C LEU A 10 3.23 -0.74 -3.66
N ILE A 11 2.60 -0.05 -4.60
CA ILE A 11 2.35 1.39 -4.50
C ILE A 11 0.86 1.64 -4.29
N ILE A 12 0.53 2.41 -3.25
CA ILE A 12 -0.80 3.01 -3.07
C ILE A 12 -0.76 4.41 -3.70
N TRP A 13 -1.28 4.56 -4.91
CA TRP A 13 -1.25 5.84 -5.63
C TRP A 13 -2.18 6.90 -5.08
N ASN A 14 -3.34 6.47 -4.57
CA ASN A 14 -4.31 7.39 -4.02
C ASN A 14 -3.81 7.91 -2.65
N THR A 15 -3.68 9.23 -2.53
CA THR A 15 -3.06 9.86 -1.35
C THR A 15 -3.93 9.76 -0.10
N SER A 16 -5.26 9.79 -0.25
CA SER A 16 -6.16 9.58 0.90
C SER A 16 -6.11 8.15 1.44
N ASP A 17 -6.01 7.14 0.55
CA ASP A 17 -5.75 5.75 0.94
C ASP A 17 -4.37 5.60 1.60
N SER A 18 -3.35 6.29 1.07
CA SER A 18 -1.99 6.31 1.62
C SER A 18 -1.97 6.85 3.06
N LYS A 19 -2.56 8.03 3.28
CA LYS A 19 -2.70 8.64 4.62
C LYS A 19 -3.47 7.73 5.56
N LYS A 20 -4.60 7.17 5.12
CA LYS A 20 -5.41 6.27 5.94
C LYS A 20 -4.68 4.99 6.30
N LEU A 21 -3.89 4.41 5.40
CA LEU A 21 -3.14 3.19 5.69
C LEU A 21 -2.00 3.47 6.68
N PHE A 22 -1.25 4.55 6.47
CA PHE A 22 -0.17 4.95 7.38
C PHE A 22 -0.71 5.29 8.78
N ASN A 23 -1.80 6.06 8.88
CA ASN A 23 -2.37 6.45 10.17
C ASN A 23 -3.00 5.27 10.94
N ASN A 24 -3.41 4.20 10.25
CA ASN A 24 -4.06 3.03 10.87
C ASN A 24 -3.11 1.85 11.17
N GLY A 25 -1.82 2.10 11.34
CA GLY A 25 -0.86 1.07 11.73
C GLY A 25 0.57 1.25 11.22
N TYR A 26 0.95 2.44 10.76
CA TYR A 26 2.28 2.77 10.24
C TYR A 26 2.75 1.84 9.12
N TYR A 27 1.82 1.36 8.30
CA TYR A 27 2.16 0.53 7.14
C TYR A 27 2.87 1.36 6.10
N GLY A 28 3.95 0.80 5.53
CA GLY A 28 4.67 1.36 4.41
C GLY A 28 5.41 2.67 4.70
N LYS A 29 5.98 3.22 3.63
CA LYS A 29 6.75 4.46 3.66
C LYS A 29 6.19 5.46 2.65
N PRO A 30 5.81 6.68 3.07
CA PRO A 30 5.42 7.73 2.14
C PRO A 30 6.62 8.13 1.27
N ILE A 31 6.41 8.26 -0.04
CA ILE A 31 7.50 8.60 -0.97
C ILE A 31 8.02 10.01 -0.69
N GLY A 32 9.34 10.15 -0.54
CA GLY A 32 9.99 11.45 -0.36
C GLY A 32 9.89 12.05 1.05
N ILE A 33 9.23 11.39 2.01
CA ILE A 33 9.09 11.90 3.38
C ILE A 33 9.85 11.01 4.36
N SER A 34 10.93 11.53 4.94
CA SER A 34 11.78 10.78 5.88
C SER A 34 11.22 10.72 7.31
N LYS A 35 10.45 11.73 7.73
CA LYS A 35 9.80 11.81 9.06
C LYS A 35 8.38 12.35 8.91
N PRO A 36 7.42 11.51 8.49
CA PRO A 36 6.06 11.95 8.23
C PRO A 36 5.34 12.33 9.53
N LYS A 37 4.70 13.50 9.54
CA LYS A 37 3.64 13.80 10.52
C LYS A 37 2.31 13.27 9.99
N HIS A 38 1.44 12.81 10.88
CA HIS A 38 0.17 12.17 10.53
C HIS A 38 -0.73 13.00 9.60
N ASP A 39 -0.66 14.32 9.69
CA ASP A 39 -1.53 15.20 8.92
C ASP A 39 -0.98 15.59 7.55
N GLU A 40 0.32 15.39 7.31
CA GLU A 40 1.05 15.91 6.15
C GLU A 40 1.24 14.86 5.03
N ILE A 41 0.70 13.66 5.17
CA ILE A 41 0.82 12.61 4.16
C ILE A 41 -0.15 12.89 3.01
N ASP A 42 0.36 13.52 1.96
CA ASP A 42 -0.34 13.71 0.67
C ASP A 42 0.49 13.18 -0.51
N VAL A 43 1.19 12.07 -0.27
CA VAL A 43 2.04 11.40 -1.25
C VAL A 43 1.69 9.91 -1.33
N PRO A 44 2.01 9.24 -2.44
CA PRO A 44 1.86 7.79 -2.54
C PRO A 44 2.63 7.06 -1.43
N LEU A 45 2.12 5.89 -1.07
CA LEU A 45 2.72 5.03 -0.07
C LEU A 45 3.34 3.78 -0.73
N ILE A 46 4.59 3.48 -0.38
CA ILE A 46 5.25 2.24 -0.79
C ILE A 46 5.14 1.22 0.33
N LEU A 47 4.69 0.01 0.00
CA LEU A 47 4.73 -1.15 0.87
C LEU A 47 5.77 -2.15 0.34
N ASP A 48 6.39 -2.89 1.26
CA ASP A 48 7.10 -4.11 0.87
C ASP A 48 6.12 -5.28 0.58
N LEU A 49 6.65 -6.40 0.10
CA LEU A 49 5.82 -7.57 -0.25
C LEU A 49 5.20 -8.25 0.97
N ILE A 50 5.87 -8.20 2.13
CA ILE A 50 5.39 -8.85 3.37
C ILE A 50 4.21 -8.07 3.91
N GLU A 51 4.35 -6.75 4.06
CA GLU A 51 3.26 -5.84 4.43
C GLU A 51 2.10 -5.96 3.46
N GLY A 52 2.41 -5.95 2.16
CA GLY A 52 1.46 -6.14 1.08
C GLY A 52 0.62 -7.40 1.23
N TYR A 53 1.28 -8.53 1.42
CA TYR A 53 0.64 -9.82 1.60
C TYR A 53 -0.22 -9.85 2.87
N TYR A 54 0.30 -9.35 3.99
CA TYR A 54 -0.44 -9.23 5.24
C TYR A 54 -1.73 -8.41 5.08
N LEU A 55 -1.64 -7.24 4.46
CA LEU A 55 -2.77 -6.35 4.25
C LEU A 55 -3.80 -6.93 3.27
N MET A 56 -3.34 -7.71 2.28
CA MET A 56 -4.22 -8.47 1.38
C MET A 56 -4.98 -9.56 2.14
N LEU A 57 -4.31 -10.32 3.02
CA LEU A 57 -4.96 -11.33 3.87
C LEU A 57 -6.02 -10.71 4.79
N LYS A 58 -5.76 -9.50 5.31
CA LYS A 58 -6.71 -8.72 6.10
C LYS A 58 -7.78 -8.01 5.25
N SER A 59 -7.81 -8.22 3.94
CA SER A 59 -8.74 -7.57 2.99
C SER A 59 -8.69 -6.04 3.00
N LYS A 60 -7.60 -5.43 3.48
CA LYS A 60 -7.41 -3.97 3.52
C LYS A 60 -7.04 -3.41 2.14
N ILE A 61 -6.24 -4.15 1.37
CA ILE A 61 -5.79 -3.76 0.04
C ILE A 61 -6.16 -4.80 -1.02
N LYS A 62 -6.25 -4.36 -2.28
CA LYS A 62 -6.39 -5.19 -3.47
C LYS A 62 -5.18 -4.93 -4.38
N ILE A 63 -4.41 -5.98 -4.67
CA ILE A 63 -3.17 -5.88 -5.47
C ILE A 63 -3.49 -6.03 -6.95
N PHE A 64 -2.95 -5.12 -7.77
CA PHE A 64 -3.05 -5.15 -9.23
C PHE A 64 -1.66 -5.19 -9.86
N ARG A 65 -1.52 -5.92 -10.97
CA ARG A 65 -0.34 -5.89 -11.85
C ARG A 65 -0.82 -5.77 -13.28
N ASN A 66 -0.32 -4.79 -14.04
CA ASN A 66 -0.73 -4.56 -15.43
C ASN A 66 -2.27 -4.51 -15.60
N LYS A 67 -2.95 -3.75 -14.72
CA LYS A 67 -4.42 -3.64 -14.62
C LYS A 67 -5.18 -4.94 -14.26
N LYS A 68 -4.49 -6.08 -14.11
CA LYS A 68 -5.10 -7.34 -13.66
C LYS A 68 -5.03 -7.45 -12.15
N ARG A 69 -6.15 -7.80 -11.52
CA ARG A 69 -6.20 -8.05 -10.07
C ARG A 69 -5.52 -9.38 -9.75
N LEU A 70 -4.53 -9.37 -8.87
CA LEU A 70 -3.97 -10.61 -8.34
C LEU A 70 -4.94 -11.20 -7.31
N GLN A 71 -5.18 -12.51 -7.40
CA GLN A 71 -6.02 -13.22 -6.45
C GLN A 71 -5.14 -13.94 -5.45
N LYS A 72 -5.64 -14.07 -4.22
CA LYS A 72 -5.07 -15.02 -3.26
C LYS A 72 -5.05 -16.41 -3.91
N MET A 73 -3.93 -17.10 -3.82
CA MET A 73 -3.92 -18.53 -4.12
C MET A 73 -4.86 -19.21 -3.12
N LYS A 74 -5.79 -20.02 -3.63
CA LYS A 74 -6.51 -20.97 -2.80
C LYS A 74 -5.57 -22.17 -2.67
N CYS A 75 -5.08 -22.41 -1.46
CA CYS A 75 -4.55 -23.72 -1.12
C CYS A 75 -5.69 -24.73 -1.14
#